data_AF-A0A6L2NB23-F1
#
_entry.id   AF-A0A6L2NB23-F1
#
_cell.length_a   1.000
_cell.length_b   1.000
_cell.length_c   1.000
_cell.angle_alpha   90.00
_cell.angle_beta   90.00
_cell.angle_gamma   90.00
#
_symmetry.space_group_name_H-M   'P 1'
#
loop_
_entity.id
_entity.type
_entity.pdbx_description
1 polymer ?
#
loop_
_entity_poly.entity_id
_entity_poly.type
_entity_poly.pdbx_seq_one_letter_code
_entity_poly.pdbx_strand_id
1 'polypeptide(L)'
;MCGKKVLLVLDDVDHIDQLEALASGPNWFKPGSRIIVTTRDEQVLVAHRVHLIRDINLLSDKEAICLFSRYAFGRELPTQGYKELSKKVVSYASGLPLTIKVMGSFLCGKDRVEWVDAIERLEKIPLKETMEKLELSYIGLEDDYKEIFLDIACILKGEGREYAIRVLECCGFHARNGLKVLEQRSLITNK
;
A
#
# COMPACT_ATOMS: atom_id res chain seq x y z
N MET A 1 -26.42 0.28 -21.48
CA MET A 1 -25.79 1.31 -22.34
C MET A 1 -25.63 0.81 -23.78
N CYS A 2 -26.74 0.58 -24.50
CA CYS A 2 -26.64 -0.04 -25.82
C CYS A 2 -26.19 0.99 -26.87
N GLY A 3 -25.00 0.77 -27.47
CA GLY A 3 -24.57 1.46 -28.70
C GLY A 3 -23.12 1.93 -28.74
N LYS A 4 -22.54 2.32 -27.59
CA LYS A 4 -21.19 2.91 -27.53
C LYS A 4 -20.17 1.99 -26.86
N LYS A 5 -18.96 1.98 -27.39
CA LYS A 5 -17.78 1.41 -26.74
C LYS A 5 -17.42 2.34 -25.57
N VAL A 6 -17.16 1.78 -24.39
CA VAL A 6 -16.86 2.57 -23.18
C VAL A 6 -15.49 2.24 -22.61
N LEU A 7 -14.89 3.23 -21.95
CA LEU A 7 -13.82 3.05 -20.98
C LEU A 7 -14.39 3.48 -19.62
N LEU A 8 -14.53 2.54 -18.69
CA LEU A 8 -15.04 2.78 -17.35
C LEU A 8 -13.91 2.58 -16.34
N VAL A 9 -13.73 3.51 -15.42
CA VAL A 9 -12.79 3.40 -14.30
C VAL A 9 -13.60 3.45 -13.00
N LEU A 10 -13.50 2.39 -12.21
CA LEU A 10 -14.10 2.27 -10.89
C LEU A 10 -12.95 2.35 -9.89
N ASP A 11 -12.86 3.47 -9.17
CA ASP A 11 -11.77 3.75 -8.25
C ASP A 11 -12.15 3.42 -6.81
N ASP A 12 -11.22 2.84 -6.05
CA ASP A 12 -11.34 2.48 -4.63
C ASP A 12 -12.57 1.63 -4.29
N VAL A 13 -12.82 0.59 -5.09
CA VAL A 13 -13.92 -0.36 -4.86
C VAL A 13 -13.59 -1.23 -3.64
N ASP A 14 -14.44 -1.21 -2.63
CA ASP A 14 -14.24 -1.91 -1.36
C ASP A 14 -15.29 -3.00 -1.08
N HIS A 15 -16.34 -3.09 -1.91
CA HIS A 15 -17.36 -4.12 -1.79
C HIS A 15 -17.87 -4.63 -3.15
N ILE A 16 -18.22 -5.91 -3.22
CA ILE A 16 -18.68 -6.54 -4.47
C ILE A 16 -19.96 -5.91 -5.03
N ASP A 17 -20.88 -5.50 -4.16
CA ASP A 17 -22.14 -4.85 -4.52
C ASP A 17 -21.94 -3.63 -5.44
N GLN A 18 -20.83 -2.90 -5.30
CA GLN A 18 -20.49 -1.78 -6.18
C GLN A 18 -20.22 -2.27 -7.61
N LEU A 19 -19.52 -3.40 -7.77
CA LEU A 19 -19.28 -4.01 -9.07
C LEU A 19 -20.55 -4.63 -9.64
N GLU A 20 -21.40 -5.24 -8.82
CA GLU A 20 -22.70 -5.76 -9.25
C GLU A 20 -23.62 -4.64 -9.75
N ALA A 21 -23.63 -3.49 -9.07
CA ALA A 21 -24.44 -2.35 -9.46
C ALA A 21 -23.92 -1.62 -10.72
N LEU A 22 -22.60 -1.49 -10.87
CA LEU A 22 -21.99 -0.65 -11.91
C LEU A 22 -21.48 -1.45 -13.13
N ALA A 23 -21.17 -2.73 -12.95
CA ALA A 23 -20.53 -3.57 -13.95
C ALA A 23 -20.88 -5.07 -13.78
N SER A 24 -22.17 -5.39 -13.56
CA SER A 24 -22.69 -6.73 -13.26
C SER A 24 -22.22 -7.84 -14.22
N GLY A 25 -22.04 -7.53 -15.51
CA GLY A 25 -21.60 -8.53 -16.47
C GLY A 25 -21.13 -7.97 -17.82
N PRO A 26 -20.42 -8.79 -18.62
CA PRO A 26 -19.87 -8.36 -19.91
C PRO A 26 -20.95 -7.99 -20.93
N ASN A 27 -22.18 -8.51 -20.77
CA ASN A 27 -23.34 -8.17 -21.60
C ASN A 27 -23.84 -6.72 -21.41
N TRP A 28 -23.41 -6.02 -20.36
CA TRP A 28 -23.72 -4.60 -20.17
C TRP A 28 -22.95 -3.70 -21.14
N PHE A 29 -21.86 -4.20 -21.71
CA PHE A 29 -20.89 -3.41 -22.47
C PHE A 29 -20.72 -3.94 -23.89
N LYS A 30 -20.52 -3.01 -24.84
CA LYS A 30 -20.24 -3.37 -26.24
C LYS A 30 -18.85 -4.03 -26.37
N PRO A 31 -18.64 -4.99 -27.29
CA PRO A 31 -17.31 -5.52 -27.58
C PRO A 31 -16.25 -4.44 -27.79
N GLY A 32 -15.07 -4.66 -27.21
CA GLY A 32 -13.96 -3.71 -27.18
C GLY A 32 -14.01 -2.68 -26.05
N SER A 33 -15.08 -2.63 -25.26
CA SER A 33 -15.12 -1.81 -24.04
C SER A 33 -14.08 -2.30 -23.03
N ARG A 34 -13.62 -1.40 -22.16
CA ARG A 34 -12.65 -1.70 -21.09
C ARG A 34 -13.18 -1.17 -19.77
N ILE A 35 -13.11 -1.99 -18.73
CA ILE A 35 -13.41 -1.62 -17.36
C ILE A 35 -12.12 -1.79 -16.56
N ILE A 36 -11.72 -0.76 -15.85
CA ILE A 36 -10.57 -0.77 -14.94
C ILE A 36 -11.13 -0.60 -13.54
N VAL A 37 -10.76 -1.49 -12.64
CA VAL A 37 -11.14 -1.44 -11.23
C VAL A 37 -9.85 -1.29 -10.42
N THR A 38 -9.83 -0.35 -9.49
CA THR A 38 -8.78 -0.28 -8.46
C THR A 38 -9.41 -0.67 -7.12
N THR A 39 -8.69 -1.45 -6.34
CA THR A 39 -9.11 -1.88 -5.02
C THR A 39 -7.89 -2.23 -4.18
N ARG A 40 -8.05 -2.19 -2.85
CA ARG A 40 -7.07 -2.72 -1.90
C ARG A 40 -7.37 -4.17 -1.50
N ASP A 41 -8.54 -4.70 -1.88
CA ASP A 41 -9.03 -6.03 -1.50
C ASP A 41 -9.18 -6.93 -2.75
N GLU A 42 -8.25 -7.87 -2.89
CA GLU A 42 -8.23 -8.84 -4.00
C GLU A 42 -9.54 -9.65 -4.06
N GLN A 43 -10.20 -9.91 -2.92
CA GLN A 43 -11.43 -10.71 -2.89
C GLN A 43 -12.56 -10.10 -3.69
N VAL A 44 -12.64 -8.77 -3.75
CA VAL A 44 -13.66 -8.09 -4.56
C VAL A 44 -13.50 -8.44 -6.03
N LEU A 45 -12.26 -8.56 -6.52
CA LEU A 45 -11.96 -8.94 -7.90
C LEU A 45 -12.20 -10.43 -8.15
N VAL A 46 -11.79 -11.29 -7.22
CA VAL A 46 -11.95 -12.74 -7.30
C VAL A 46 -13.42 -13.13 -7.29
N ALA A 47 -14.20 -12.55 -6.36
CA ALA A 47 -15.63 -12.81 -6.23
C ALA A 47 -16.40 -12.34 -7.48
N HIS A 48 -16.02 -11.20 -8.06
CA HIS A 48 -16.58 -10.73 -9.34
C HIS A 48 -15.99 -11.41 -10.58
N ARG A 49 -15.11 -12.40 -10.40
CA ARG A 49 -14.47 -13.21 -11.46
C ARG A 49 -13.77 -12.35 -12.51
N VAL A 50 -13.05 -11.33 -12.06
CA VAL A 50 -12.25 -10.46 -12.93
C VAL A 50 -11.18 -11.29 -13.67
N HIS A 51 -11.12 -11.11 -14.99
CA HIS A 51 -10.29 -11.91 -15.89
C HIS A 51 -8.79 -11.60 -15.80
N LEU A 52 -8.42 -10.37 -15.45
CA LEU A 52 -7.05 -9.90 -15.39
C LEU A 52 -6.86 -9.06 -14.13
N ILE A 53 -6.14 -9.61 -13.16
CA ILE A 53 -5.72 -8.94 -11.94
C ILE A 53 -4.25 -8.56 -12.10
N ARG A 54 -3.89 -7.34 -11.68
CA ARG A 54 -2.51 -6.84 -11.73
C ARG A 54 -2.16 -6.20 -10.41
N ASP A 55 -1.20 -6.80 -9.71
CA ASP A 55 -0.64 -6.23 -8.51
C ASP A 55 0.25 -5.05 -8.84
N ILE A 56 0.14 -3.99 -8.04
CA ILE A 56 0.98 -2.79 -8.18
C ILE A 56 2.22 -2.96 -7.32
N ASN A 57 3.39 -2.96 -7.97
CA ASN A 57 4.66 -3.05 -7.30
C ASN A 57 5.04 -1.73 -6.63
N LEU A 58 5.78 -1.83 -5.53
CA LEU A 58 6.50 -0.72 -4.92
C LEU A 58 7.55 -0.17 -5.90
N LEU A 59 7.96 1.08 -5.70
CA LEU A 59 8.98 1.71 -6.51
C LEU A 59 10.33 1.03 -6.30
N SER A 60 11.09 0.88 -7.38
CA SER A 60 12.51 0.58 -7.27
C SER A 60 13.25 1.73 -6.59
N ASP A 61 14.42 1.47 -6.01
CA ASP A 61 15.24 2.52 -5.39
C ASP A 61 15.52 3.69 -6.32
N LYS A 62 15.70 3.41 -7.63
CA LYS A 62 15.92 4.45 -8.64
C LYS A 62 14.70 5.33 -8.83
N GLU A 63 13.52 4.74 -8.95
CA GLU A 63 12.25 5.48 -9.09
C GLU A 63 11.93 6.24 -7.81
N ALA A 64 12.17 5.63 -6.65
CA ALA A 64 11.97 6.22 -5.35
C ALA A 64 12.88 7.43 -5.12
N ILE A 65 14.18 7.34 -5.47
CA ILE A 65 15.11 8.49 -5.41
C ILE A 65 14.64 9.60 -6.35
N CYS A 66 14.17 9.27 -7.55
CA CYS A 66 13.65 10.27 -8.49
C CYS A 66 12.43 10.99 -7.92
N LEU A 67 11.45 10.24 -7.42
CA LEU A 67 10.24 10.80 -6.80
C LEU A 67 10.58 11.66 -5.59
N PHE A 68 11.41 11.14 -4.68
CA PHE A 68 11.87 11.86 -3.50
C PHE A 68 12.53 13.19 -3.89
N SER A 69 13.42 13.14 -4.87
CA SER A 69 14.18 14.32 -5.28
C SER A 69 13.29 15.42 -5.86
N ARG A 70 12.22 15.05 -6.57
CA ARG A 70 11.25 16.01 -7.11
C ARG A 70 10.58 16.81 -5.98
N TYR A 71 10.24 16.15 -4.88
CA TYR A 71 9.60 16.81 -3.73
C TYR A 71 10.57 17.53 -2.81
N ALA A 72 11.78 16.98 -2.59
CA ALA A 72 12.78 17.55 -1.69
C ALA A 72 13.63 18.67 -2.33
N PHE A 73 13.90 18.59 -3.63
CA PHE A 73 14.84 19.47 -4.34
C PHE A 73 14.26 20.12 -5.60
N GLY A 74 13.02 19.80 -5.99
CA GLY A 74 12.42 20.33 -7.22
C GLY A 74 13.01 19.76 -8.53
N ARG A 75 13.75 18.65 -8.46
CA ARG A 75 14.43 18.04 -9.63
C ARG A 75 14.59 16.54 -9.45
N GLU A 76 15.00 15.82 -10.49
CA GLU A 76 15.01 14.34 -10.48
C GLU A 76 16.18 13.71 -9.72
N LEU A 77 17.18 14.50 -9.34
CA LEU A 77 18.38 14.00 -8.66
C LEU A 77 18.70 14.78 -7.39
N PRO A 78 19.23 14.11 -6.35
CA PRO A 78 19.61 14.77 -5.12
C PRO A 78 20.65 15.88 -5.31
N THR A 79 20.64 16.86 -4.42
CA THR A 79 21.73 17.85 -4.33
C THR A 79 23.03 17.19 -3.85
N GLN A 80 24.16 17.67 -4.37
CA GLN A 80 25.47 17.20 -3.93
C GLN A 80 25.58 17.38 -2.41
N GLY A 81 26.03 16.35 -1.71
CA GLY A 81 26.02 16.30 -0.24
C GLY A 81 24.78 15.66 0.39
N TYR A 82 23.67 15.51 -0.35
CA TYR A 82 22.42 14.90 0.14
C TYR A 82 22.16 13.48 -0.40
N LYS A 83 23.04 12.95 -1.27
CA LYS A 83 22.86 11.63 -1.89
C LYS A 83 22.67 10.50 -0.87
N GLU A 84 23.55 10.41 0.13
CA GLU A 84 23.46 9.35 1.15
C GLU A 84 22.24 9.53 2.07
N LEU A 85 21.88 10.77 2.41
CA LEU A 85 20.66 11.04 3.18
C LEU A 85 19.40 10.68 2.40
N SER A 86 19.40 10.95 1.09
CA SER A 86 18.29 10.59 0.20
C SER A 86 18.11 9.07 0.11
N LYS A 87 19.21 8.30 0.06
CA LYS A 87 19.17 6.84 0.12
C LYS A 87 18.60 6.33 1.46
N LYS A 88 19.00 6.93 2.59
CA LYS A 88 18.42 6.57 3.90
C LYS A 88 16.91 6.77 3.94
N VAL A 89 16.43 7.91 3.44
CA VAL A 89 14.99 8.22 3.38
C VAL A 89 14.25 7.23 2.48
N VAL A 90 14.78 6.94 1.29
CA VAL A 90 14.18 5.98 0.36
C VAL A 90 14.16 4.56 0.94
N SER A 91 15.24 4.15 1.61
CA SER A 91 15.32 2.86 2.30
C SER A 91 14.28 2.76 3.42
N TYR A 92 14.13 3.81 4.23
CA TYR A 92 13.09 3.88 5.27
C TYR A 92 11.69 3.74 4.64
N ALA A 93 11.41 4.49 3.57
CA ALA A 93 10.11 4.47 2.92
C ALA A 93 9.80 3.16 2.16
N SER A 94 10.80 2.28 1.99
CA SER A 94 10.65 0.94 1.40
C SER A 94 9.89 0.94 0.07
N GLY A 95 10.13 1.93 -0.78
CA GLY A 95 9.51 2.03 -2.11
C GLY A 95 8.05 2.50 -2.14
N LEU A 96 7.43 2.82 -1.00
CA LEU A 96 6.05 3.30 -0.94
C LEU A 96 5.95 4.76 -1.44
N PRO A 97 5.31 5.05 -2.60
CA PRO A 97 5.31 6.38 -3.21
C PRO A 97 4.74 7.46 -2.27
N LEU A 98 3.71 7.10 -1.51
CA LEU A 98 3.06 8.01 -0.59
C LEU A 98 4.01 8.51 0.50
N THR A 99 4.70 7.59 1.18
CA THR A 99 5.69 7.92 2.22
C THR A 99 6.84 8.74 1.64
N ILE A 100 7.32 8.37 0.45
CA ILE A 100 8.39 9.09 -0.25
C ILE A 100 8.01 10.54 -0.52
N LYS A 101 6.79 10.78 -1.04
CA LYS A 101 6.28 12.13 -1.29
C LYS A 101 6.19 12.94 0.00
N VAL A 102 5.58 12.39 1.04
CA VAL A 102 5.38 13.09 2.32
C VAL A 102 6.73 13.46 2.94
N MET A 103 7.69 12.53 2.96
CA MET A 103 9.03 12.81 3.47
C MET A 103 9.79 13.83 2.61
N GLY A 104 9.70 13.74 1.28
CA GLY A 104 10.32 14.71 0.38
C GLY A 104 9.80 16.12 0.62
N SER A 105 8.48 16.29 0.74
CA SER A 105 7.87 17.58 1.08
C SER A 105 8.24 18.06 2.48
N PHE A 106 8.30 17.16 3.46
CA PHE A 106 8.71 17.50 4.83
C PHE A 106 10.16 17.98 4.91
N LEU A 107 11.07 17.40 4.12
CA LEU A 107 12.50 17.74 4.12
C LEU A 107 12.86 18.89 3.17
N CYS A 108 11.93 19.34 2.33
CA CYS A 108 12.15 20.43 1.40
C CYS A 108 12.55 21.72 2.14
N GLY A 109 13.59 22.40 1.62
CA GLY A 109 14.10 23.67 2.16
C GLY A 109 14.93 23.57 3.44
N LYS A 110 15.08 22.38 4.04
CA LYS A 110 15.90 22.16 5.23
C LYS A 110 17.36 21.95 4.90
N ASP A 111 18.23 22.33 5.83
CA ASP A 111 19.66 22.09 5.73
C ASP A 111 20.06 20.66 6.13
N ARG A 112 21.33 20.32 5.96
CA ARG A 112 21.83 18.96 6.19
C ARG A 112 21.73 18.52 7.65
N VAL A 113 21.89 19.43 8.62
CA VAL A 113 21.81 19.12 10.04
C VAL A 113 20.36 18.84 10.40
N GLU A 114 19.45 19.67 9.93
CA GLU A 114 18.00 19.48 10.09
C GLU A 114 17.52 18.16 9.44
N TRP A 115 18.08 17.76 8.30
CA TRP A 115 17.76 16.47 7.68
C TRP A 115 18.15 15.28 8.56
N VAL A 116 19.34 15.31 9.16
CA VAL A 116 19.81 14.22 10.01
C VAL A 116 18.89 14.08 11.22
N ASP A 117 18.61 15.18 11.92
CA ASP A 117 17.70 15.21 13.07
C ASP A 117 16.29 14.74 12.69
N ALA A 118 15.75 15.24 11.58
CA ALA A 118 14.46 14.84 11.07
C ALA A 118 14.38 13.33 10.76
N ILE A 119 15.38 12.77 10.10
CA ILE A 119 15.43 11.34 9.76
C ILE A 119 15.49 10.49 11.05
N GLU A 120 16.34 10.85 12.01
CA GLU A 120 16.43 10.15 13.30
C GLU A 120 15.12 10.18 14.09
N ARG A 121 14.40 11.31 14.02
CA ARG A 121 13.06 11.42 14.63
C ARG A 121 12.06 10.49 13.93
N LEU A 122 12.12 10.37 12.61
CA LEU A 122 11.19 9.56 11.81
C LEU A 122 11.36 8.06 12.02
N GLU A 123 12.57 7.60 12.32
CA GLU A 123 12.81 6.20 12.72
C GLU A 123 12.05 5.81 14.00
N LYS A 124 11.73 6.77 14.86
CA LYS A 124 11.02 6.56 16.13
C LYS A 124 9.54 6.93 16.04
N ILE A 125 9.23 8.00 15.33
CA ILE A 125 7.90 8.61 15.29
C ILE A 125 7.55 8.91 13.83
N PRO A 126 6.75 8.07 13.16
CA PRO A 126 6.31 8.31 11.79
C PRO A 126 5.55 9.64 11.63
N LEU A 127 5.49 10.16 10.39
CA LEU A 127 4.68 11.35 10.10
C LEU A 127 3.19 10.99 10.19
N LYS A 128 2.44 11.84 10.90
CA LYS A 128 0.99 11.68 11.08
C LYS A 128 0.26 11.55 9.75
N GLU A 129 0.61 12.37 8.76
CA GLU A 129 0.00 12.33 7.42
C GLU A 129 0.20 10.97 6.71
N THR A 130 1.33 10.30 6.95
CA THR A 130 1.55 8.95 6.42
C THR A 130 0.69 7.93 7.17
N MET A 131 0.65 8.02 8.49
CA MET A 131 -0.13 7.11 9.33
C MET A 131 -1.63 7.20 9.05
N GLU A 132 -2.21 8.40 9.00
CA GLU A 132 -3.65 8.62 8.75
C GLU A 132 -4.12 7.99 7.44
N LYS A 133 -3.26 8.00 6.40
CA LYS A 133 -3.60 7.41 5.10
C LYS A 133 -3.52 5.89 5.10
N LEU A 134 -2.57 5.30 5.83
CA LEU A 134 -2.43 3.85 5.95
C LEU A 134 -3.47 3.26 6.91
N GLU A 135 -3.83 4.00 7.96
CA GLU A 135 -4.76 3.62 9.00
C GLU A 135 -6.16 3.26 8.45
N LEU A 136 -6.58 3.87 7.35
CA LEU A 136 -7.86 3.55 6.70
C LEU A 136 -8.01 2.06 6.37
N SER A 137 -6.93 1.41 5.94
CA SER A 137 -6.96 -0.03 5.61
C SER A 137 -7.04 -0.91 6.86
N TYR A 138 -6.48 -0.43 7.98
CA TYR A 138 -6.52 -1.09 9.28
C TYR A 138 -7.90 -0.95 9.95
N ILE A 139 -8.49 0.25 9.94
CA ILE A 139 -9.81 0.51 10.54
C ILE A 139 -10.90 -0.37 9.89
N GLY A 140 -10.77 -0.65 8.59
CA GLY A 140 -11.72 -1.50 7.86
C GLY A 140 -11.69 -2.98 8.23
N LEU A 141 -10.73 -3.46 9.03
CA LEU A 141 -10.65 -4.85 9.46
C LEU A 141 -11.66 -5.17 10.57
N GLU A 142 -12.05 -6.44 10.65
CA GLU A 142 -12.68 -7.01 11.85
C GLU A 142 -11.68 -7.04 13.01
N ASP A 143 -12.19 -7.05 14.24
CA ASP A 143 -11.36 -6.82 15.42
C ASP A 143 -10.34 -7.93 15.67
N ASP A 144 -10.67 -9.19 15.36
CA ASP A 144 -9.73 -10.31 15.42
C ASP A 144 -8.59 -10.15 14.40
N TYR A 145 -8.89 -9.71 13.17
CA TYR A 145 -7.86 -9.44 12.16
C TYR A 145 -7.00 -8.23 12.50
N LYS A 146 -7.54 -7.23 13.20
CA LYS A 146 -6.74 -6.11 13.74
C LYS A 146 -5.71 -6.61 14.74
N GLU A 147 -6.13 -7.45 15.68
CA GLU A 147 -5.22 -8.04 16.68
C GLU A 147 -4.13 -8.89 16.02
N ILE A 148 -4.50 -9.75 15.08
CA ILE A 148 -3.53 -10.54 14.29
C ILE A 148 -2.54 -9.63 13.56
N PHE A 149 -3.02 -8.55 12.92
CA PHE A 149 -2.14 -7.61 12.23
C PHE A 149 -1.15 -6.93 13.19
N LEU A 150 -1.59 -6.53 14.39
CA LEU A 150 -0.74 -5.93 15.40
C LEU A 150 0.32 -6.92 15.91
N ASP A 151 -0.06 -8.16 16.19
CA ASP A 151 0.89 -9.21 16.61
C ASP A 151 1.95 -9.45 15.53
N ILE A 152 1.56 -9.45 14.25
CA ILE A 152 2.51 -9.56 13.14
C ILE A 152 3.43 -8.35 13.07
N ALA A 153 2.89 -7.14 13.13
CA ALA A 153 3.65 -5.92 12.95
C ALA A 153 4.61 -5.64 14.12
N CYS A 154 4.20 -5.98 15.34
CA CYS A 154 4.92 -5.66 16.57
C CYS A 154 5.81 -6.80 17.08
N ILE A 155 5.40 -8.05 16.94
CA ILE A 155 6.04 -9.20 17.60
C ILE A 155 6.66 -10.15 16.58
N LEU A 156 5.94 -10.48 15.51
CA LEU A 156 6.34 -11.52 14.54
C LEU A 156 6.94 -10.94 13.25
N LYS A 157 7.44 -9.69 13.30
CA LYS A 157 8.00 -9.02 12.13
C LYS A 157 9.25 -9.74 11.63
N GLY A 158 9.16 -10.25 10.40
CA GLY A 158 10.25 -10.99 9.75
C GLY A 158 10.29 -12.49 10.08
N GLU A 159 9.34 -12.97 10.90
CA GLU A 159 9.21 -14.39 11.19
C GLU A 159 8.57 -15.16 10.03
N GLY A 160 8.90 -16.46 9.95
CA GLY A 160 8.35 -17.33 8.91
C GLY A 160 6.86 -17.60 9.10
N ARG A 161 6.11 -17.72 7.99
CA ARG A 161 4.65 -17.91 7.98
C ARG A 161 4.16 -19.03 8.91
N GLU A 162 4.75 -20.22 8.82
CA GLU A 162 4.33 -21.36 9.65
C GLU A 162 4.64 -21.17 11.14
N TYR A 163 5.67 -20.38 11.47
CA TYR A 163 5.94 -20.02 12.87
C TYR A 163 4.87 -19.04 13.37
N ALA A 164 4.55 -18.00 12.59
CA ALA A 164 3.51 -17.04 12.92
C ALA A 164 2.15 -17.72 13.11
N ILE A 165 1.78 -18.66 12.23
CA ILE A 165 0.54 -19.44 12.36
C ILE A 165 0.50 -20.17 13.71
N ARG A 166 1.56 -20.89 14.09
CA ARG A 166 1.59 -21.62 15.36
C ARG A 166 1.43 -20.69 16.56
N VAL A 167 2.14 -19.56 16.58
CA VAL A 167 2.07 -18.61 17.70
C VAL A 167 0.66 -18.04 17.83
N LEU A 168 0.08 -17.57 16.72
CA LEU A 168 -1.26 -16.98 16.71
C LEU A 168 -2.35 -18.01 17.06
N GLU A 169 -2.26 -19.26 16.57
CA GLU A 169 -3.19 -20.33 16.93
C GLU A 169 -3.07 -20.72 18.41
N CYS A 170 -1.87 -20.68 19.00
CA CYS A 170 -1.71 -20.85 20.45
C CYS A 170 -2.38 -19.74 21.28
N CYS A 171 -2.52 -18.53 20.72
CA CYS A 171 -3.26 -17.42 21.30
C CYS A 171 -4.79 -17.51 21.07
N GLY A 172 -5.26 -18.53 20.36
CA GLY A 172 -6.68 -18.74 20.07
C GLY A 172 -7.18 -18.10 18.76
N PHE A 173 -6.29 -17.52 17.95
CA PHE A 173 -6.67 -16.94 16.67
C PHE A 173 -6.84 -18.00 15.56
N HIS A 174 -7.74 -17.71 14.62
CA HIS A 174 -7.85 -18.45 13.36
C HIS A 174 -6.80 -17.98 12.34
N ALA A 175 -5.52 -18.19 12.66
CA ALA A 175 -4.39 -17.56 11.98
C ALA A 175 -4.34 -17.81 10.47
N ARG A 176 -4.67 -19.03 10.01
CA ARG A 176 -4.66 -19.36 8.57
C ARG A 176 -5.61 -18.47 7.76
N ASN A 177 -6.82 -18.25 8.29
CA ASN A 177 -7.79 -17.37 7.66
C ASN A 177 -7.39 -15.90 7.80
N GLY A 178 -7.01 -15.47 9.01
CA GLY A 178 -6.59 -14.09 9.27
C GLY A 178 -5.42 -13.66 8.39
N LEU A 179 -4.38 -14.48 8.26
CA LEU A 179 -3.26 -14.20 7.34
C LEU A 179 -3.72 -14.10 5.89
N LYS A 180 -4.66 -14.95 5.46
CA LYS A 180 -5.18 -14.89 4.09
C LYS A 180 -5.96 -13.60 3.84
N VAL A 181 -6.77 -13.15 4.80
CA VAL A 181 -7.50 -11.87 4.73
C VAL A 181 -6.53 -10.69 4.69
N LEU A 182 -5.50 -10.68 5.53
CA LEU A 182 -4.49 -9.62 5.56
C LEU A 182 -3.67 -9.56 4.25
N GLU A 183 -3.36 -10.71 3.64
CA GLU A 183 -2.74 -10.78 2.31
C GLU A 183 -3.66 -10.18 1.24
N GLN A 184 -4.94 -10.58 1.24
CA GLN A 184 -5.94 -10.11 0.27
C GLN A 184 -6.18 -8.62 0.36
N ARG A 185 -6.08 -8.06 1.57
CA ARG A 185 -6.16 -6.62 1.83
C ARG A 185 -4.85 -5.86 1.64
N SER A 186 -3.83 -6.52 1.09
CA SER A 186 -2.52 -5.93 0.82
C SER A 186 -1.82 -5.34 2.07
N LEU A 187 -2.15 -5.84 3.27
CA LEU A 187 -1.59 -5.38 4.55
C LEU A 187 -0.30 -6.14 4.91
N ILE A 188 -0.15 -7.37 4.43
CA ILE A 188 1.06 -8.19 4.60
C ILE A 188 1.47 -8.85 3.28
N THR A 189 2.72 -9.27 3.18
CA THR A 189 3.25 -10.01 2.01
C THR A 189 3.95 -11.29 2.44
N ASN A 190 3.73 -12.39 1.72
CA ASN A 190 4.58 -13.58 1.83
C ASN A 190 5.87 -13.35 1.04
N LYS A 191 6.97 -13.06 1.74
CA LYS A 191 8.33 -13.19 1.20
C LYS A 191 9.13 -14.11 2.10
#